data_AF-A0A9P7ZSW5-F1
#
_entry.id   AF-A0A9P7ZSW5-F1
#
_cell.length_a   1.000
_cell.length_b   1.000
_cell.length_c   1.000
_cell.angle_alpha   90.00
_cell.angle_beta   90.00
_cell.angle_gamma   90.00
#
_symmetry.space_group_name_H-M   'P 1'
#
loop_
_entity.id
_entity.type
_entity.pdbx_description
1 polymer ?
#
loop_
_entity_poly.entity_id
_entity_poly.type
_entity_poly.pdbx_seq_one_letter_code
_entity_poly.pdbx_strand_id
1 'polypeptide(L)'
;MDIACPECDTVLSFEDVKEYATQLDFERYELLAVLAVVGSTEQFVWCSGPDCNSGQLHVGGAEQPIVLCNLCRHRTCFVHRTPWHEDLTCDDYDRLQQDPANFRTRAELERAAEQEQLEVDRQEAERIDREQREAQEMRRIALKRRAQEQQNEATINKTTKPCPKCASNIEKKGGWYVLPCPPLVINMLTFAVPICSVISPFFRIVSTMRVLQCHCVNHIVMGLKQVSMLTSLGTRYRHRFCWTCLGPWNGRIKCGH
;
A
#
# COMPACT_ATOMS: atom_id res chain seq x y z
N MET A 1 -0.33 23.75 59.30
CA MET A 1 -1.58 24.55 59.34
C MET A 1 -1.33 25.50 60.48
N ASP A 2 -0.95 26.72 60.16
CA ASP A 2 -0.26 27.59 61.09
C ASP A 2 -1.16 28.80 61.34
N ILE A 3 -1.61 28.97 62.59
CA ILE A 3 -2.49 30.06 62.99
C ILE A 3 -1.59 31.18 63.52
N ALA A 4 -1.62 32.34 62.87
CA ALA A 4 -0.89 33.52 63.30
C ALA A 4 -1.78 34.48 64.09
N CYS A 5 -1.19 35.14 65.08
CA CYS A 5 -1.83 36.26 65.76
C CYS A 5 -2.06 37.42 64.76
N PRO A 6 -3.28 37.97 64.66
CA PRO A 6 -3.60 39.03 63.70
C PRO A 6 -2.94 40.39 64.01
N GLU A 7 -2.36 40.57 65.21
CA GLU A 7 -1.76 41.83 65.64
C GLU A 7 -0.22 41.84 65.53
N CYS A 8 0.43 40.68 65.63
CA CYS A 8 1.90 40.59 65.68
C CYS A 8 2.50 39.49 64.79
N ASP A 9 1.69 38.81 63.96
CA ASP A 9 2.08 37.74 63.02
C ASP A 9 2.83 36.55 63.64
N THR A 10 2.87 36.46 64.98
CA THR A 10 3.50 35.34 65.68
C THR A 10 2.64 34.10 65.52
N VAL A 11 3.25 32.99 65.09
CA VAL A 11 2.57 31.69 64.96
C VAL A 11 2.30 31.14 66.35
N LEU A 12 1.04 30.82 66.61
CA LEU A 12 0.59 30.22 67.86
C LEU A 12 1.03 28.76 67.93
N SER A 13 1.60 28.36 69.06
CA SER A 13 1.93 26.96 69.34
C SER A 13 0.67 26.14 69.65
N PHE A 14 0.79 24.81 69.64
CA PHE A 14 -0.32 23.92 70.00
C PHE A 14 -0.83 24.20 71.42
N GLU A 15 0.08 24.45 72.35
CA GLU A 15 -0.22 24.84 73.72
C GLU A 15 -0.96 26.19 73.80
N ASP A 16 -0.56 27.20 73.01
CA ASP A 16 -1.24 28.50 72.99
C ASP A 16 -2.69 28.34 72.52
N VAL A 17 -2.92 27.56 71.46
CA VAL A 17 -4.29 27.32 70.96
C VAL A 17 -5.11 26.55 71.99
N LYS A 18 -4.52 25.61 72.73
CA LYS A 18 -5.18 24.86 73.81
C LYS A 18 -5.61 25.74 74.99
N GLU A 19 -4.79 26.73 75.32
CA GLU A 19 -5.02 27.62 76.45
C GLU A 19 -6.15 28.62 76.19
N TYR A 20 -6.20 29.18 74.98
CA TYR A 20 -7.14 30.28 74.66
C TYR A 20 -8.40 29.85 73.91
N ALA A 21 -8.41 28.69 73.23
CA ALA A 21 -9.57 28.24 72.49
C ALA A 21 -10.65 27.64 73.40
N THR A 22 -11.91 27.68 72.94
CA THR A 22 -12.96 26.88 73.58
C THR A 22 -12.69 25.40 73.39
N GLN A 23 -13.22 24.54 74.26
CA GLN A 23 -13.06 23.09 74.12
C GLN A 23 -13.49 22.58 72.73
N LEU A 24 -14.62 23.08 72.21
CA LEU A 24 -15.13 22.72 70.90
C LEU A 24 -14.18 23.15 69.77
N ASP A 25 -13.62 24.35 69.85
CA ASP A 25 -12.71 24.87 68.82
C ASP A 25 -11.34 24.20 68.91
N PHE A 26 -10.87 23.85 70.11
CA PHE A 26 -9.64 23.11 70.31
C PHE A 26 -9.73 21.69 69.76
N GLU A 27 -10.83 20.97 70.00
CA GLU A 27 -11.07 19.63 69.43
C GLU A 27 -11.07 19.68 67.89
N ARG A 28 -11.61 20.75 67.30
CA ARG A 28 -11.56 20.97 65.85
C ARG A 28 -10.15 21.27 65.37
N TYR A 29 -9.42 22.14 66.08
CA TYR A 29 -8.01 22.45 65.77
C TYR A 29 -7.12 21.21 65.85
N GLU A 30 -7.25 20.39 66.89
CA GLU A 30 -6.50 19.16 67.09
C GLU A 30 -6.71 18.18 65.93
N LEU A 31 -7.97 17.95 65.55
CA LEU A 31 -8.29 17.11 64.40
C LEU A 31 -7.68 17.66 63.11
N LEU A 32 -7.79 18.97 62.86
CA LEU A 32 -7.24 19.61 61.66
C LEU A 32 -5.71 19.57 61.63
N ALA A 33 -5.04 19.70 62.77
CA ALA A 33 -3.59 19.61 62.88
C ALA A 33 -3.09 18.20 62.55
N VAL A 34 -3.75 17.17 63.08
CA VAL A 34 -3.43 15.76 62.74
C VAL A 34 -3.70 15.48 61.26
N LEU A 35 -4.84 15.93 60.73
CA LEU A 35 -5.19 15.78 59.32
C LEU A 35 -4.21 16.52 58.40
N ALA A 36 -3.68 17.68 58.81
CA ALA A 36 -2.68 18.40 58.03
C ALA A 36 -1.37 17.61 57.91
N VAL A 37 -0.93 16.97 59.00
CA VAL A 37 0.27 16.12 58.99
C VAL A 37 0.04 14.85 58.16
N VAL A 38 -1.04 14.11 58.42
CA VAL A 38 -1.34 12.87 57.70
C VAL A 38 -1.64 13.14 56.23
N GLY A 39 -2.34 14.24 55.94
CA GLY A 39 -2.72 14.66 54.59
C GLY A 39 -1.55 15.14 53.73
N SER A 40 -0.43 15.51 54.35
CA SER A 40 0.82 15.84 53.63
C SER A 40 1.55 14.62 53.08
N THR A 41 1.18 13.40 53.51
CA THR A 41 1.79 12.19 52.99
C THR A 41 1.25 11.90 51.59
N GLU A 42 2.14 11.56 50.65
CA GLU A 42 1.76 11.26 49.26
C GLU A 42 0.78 10.08 49.15
N GLN A 43 0.75 9.22 50.18
CA GLN A 43 -0.10 8.04 50.28
C GLN A 43 -1.51 8.35 50.82
N PHE A 44 -1.77 9.57 51.28
CA PHE A 44 -3.08 9.94 51.80
C PHE A 44 -4.05 10.34 50.68
N VAL A 45 -5.25 9.79 50.74
CA VAL A 45 -6.32 9.99 49.75
C VAL A 45 -7.63 10.34 50.44
N TRP A 46 -8.27 11.40 49.96
CA TRP A 46 -9.64 11.76 50.33
C TRP A 46 -10.64 10.95 49.50
N CYS A 47 -11.72 10.51 50.13
CA CYS A 47 -12.83 9.89 49.42
C CYS A 47 -13.45 10.88 48.43
N SER A 48 -13.64 10.49 47.17
CA SER A 48 -14.34 11.29 46.16
C SER A 48 -15.87 11.18 46.21
N GLY A 49 -16.41 10.59 47.29
CA GLY A 49 -17.85 10.35 47.43
C GLY A 49 -18.59 11.65 47.77
N PRO A 50 -19.78 11.90 47.20
CA PRO A 50 -20.49 13.18 47.33
C PRO A 50 -20.81 13.55 48.80
N ASP A 51 -21.04 12.56 49.65
CA ASP A 51 -21.38 12.73 51.07
C ASP A 51 -20.35 12.09 52.02
N CYS A 52 -19.11 11.91 51.57
CA CYS A 52 -18.06 11.28 52.36
C CYS A 52 -16.82 12.17 52.47
N ASN A 53 -16.51 12.60 53.69
CA ASN A 53 -15.30 13.36 54.00
C ASN A 53 -14.23 12.51 54.70
N SER A 54 -14.31 11.18 54.57
CA SER A 54 -13.28 10.28 55.13
C SER A 54 -12.01 10.35 54.28
N GLY A 55 -10.86 10.43 54.94
CA GLY A 55 -9.55 10.23 54.33
C GLY A 55 -8.88 8.97 54.86
N GLN A 56 -7.97 8.38 54.07
CA GLN A 56 -7.24 7.19 54.47
C GLN A 56 -5.86 7.12 53.81
N LEU A 57 -4.95 6.36 54.42
CA LEU A 57 -3.66 6.01 53.82
C LEU A 57 -3.83 4.82 52.88
N HIS A 58 -3.23 4.92 51.70
CA HIS A 58 -3.21 3.87 50.69
C HIS A 58 -1.77 3.48 50.37
N VAL A 59 -1.29 2.44 51.06
CA VAL A 59 0.10 1.96 50.97
C VAL A 59 0.44 1.42 49.56
N GLY A 60 -0.56 0.94 48.82
CA GLY A 60 -0.38 0.41 47.47
C GLY A 60 0.01 1.47 46.43
N GLY A 61 -0.15 2.77 46.74
CA GLY A 61 0.24 3.87 45.88
C GLY A 61 -0.36 3.81 44.46
N ALA A 62 0.39 4.29 43.48
CA ALA A 62 -0.02 4.31 42.07
C ALA A 62 -0.11 2.92 41.43
N GLU A 63 0.62 1.93 41.95
CA GLU A 63 0.60 0.53 41.47
C GLU A 63 -0.73 -0.17 41.78
N GLN A 64 -1.45 0.31 42.79
CA GLN A 64 -2.80 -0.16 43.14
C GLN A 64 -3.76 1.03 43.08
N PRO A 65 -4.11 1.54 41.90
CA PRO A 65 -4.75 2.85 41.77
C PRO A 65 -6.20 2.88 42.29
N ILE A 66 -6.81 1.73 42.62
CA ILE A 66 -8.17 1.64 43.15
C ILE A 66 -8.13 1.78 44.67
N VAL A 67 -8.60 2.93 45.17
CA VAL A 67 -8.78 3.16 46.61
C VAL A 67 -10.23 2.92 46.97
N LEU A 68 -10.49 1.94 47.84
CA LEU A 68 -11.80 1.69 48.44
C LEU A 68 -11.92 2.44 49.76
N CYS A 69 -12.90 3.35 49.86
CA CYS A 69 -13.14 4.08 51.10
C CYS A 69 -13.52 3.14 52.25
N ASN A 70 -12.86 3.27 53.40
CA ASN A 70 -13.16 2.46 54.59
C ASN A 70 -14.54 2.76 55.20
N LEU A 71 -15.09 3.96 54.99
CA LEU A 71 -16.38 4.38 55.54
C LEU A 71 -17.55 4.01 54.61
N CYS A 72 -17.53 4.47 53.35
CA CYS A 72 -18.66 4.34 52.42
C CYS A 72 -18.42 3.37 51.26
N ARG A 73 -17.23 2.75 51.16
CA ARG A 73 -16.83 1.82 50.09
C ARG A 73 -16.80 2.42 48.68
N HIS A 74 -16.91 3.74 48.54
CA HIS A 74 -16.75 4.43 47.25
C HIS A 74 -15.33 4.21 46.69
N ARG A 75 -15.24 4.02 45.36
CA ARG A 75 -13.97 3.79 44.65
C ARG A 75 -13.41 5.11 44.15
N THR A 76 -12.19 5.43 44.54
CA THR A 76 -11.46 6.64 44.13
C THR A 76 -10.20 6.23 43.38
N CYS A 77 -9.84 6.94 42.31
CA CYS A 77 -8.57 6.77 41.64
C CYS A 77 -7.44 7.44 42.46
N PHE A 78 -6.40 6.68 42.82
CA PHE A 78 -5.25 7.18 43.56
C PHE A 78 -4.48 8.26 42.77
N VAL A 79 -4.35 8.06 41.46
CA VAL A 79 -3.56 8.94 40.57
C VAL A 79 -4.30 10.26 40.32
N HIS A 80 -5.57 10.20 39.92
CA HIS A 80 -6.36 11.38 39.53
C HIS A 80 -7.13 12.02 40.69
N ARG A 81 -7.29 11.33 41.82
CA ARG A 81 -8.10 11.76 42.97
C ARG A 81 -9.57 12.05 42.61
N THR A 82 -10.08 11.40 41.58
CA THR A 82 -11.47 11.46 41.09
C THR A 82 -12.20 10.13 41.36
N PRO A 83 -13.53 10.05 41.20
CA PRO A 83 -14.23 8.77 41.17
C PRO A 83 -13.56 7.78 40.20
N TRP A 84 -13.49 6.52 40.61
CA TRP A 84 -12.83 5.47 39.83
C TRP A 84 -13.47 5.30 38.45
N HIS A 85 -12.63 5.27 37.43
CA HIS A 85 -13.03 5.07 36.03
C HIS A 85 -12.91 3.59 35.66
N GLU A 86 -14.03 2.85 35.75
CA GLU A 86 -14.07 1.37 35.71
C GLU A 86 -13.42 0.72 34.48
N ASP A 87 -13.65 1.31 33.30
CA ASP A 87 -13.25 0.72 32.02
C ASP A 87 -12.06 1.45 31.36
N LEU A 88 -11.39 2.32 32.13
CA LEU A 88 -10.28 3.14 31.63
C LEU A 88 -9.05 2.91 32.51
N THR A 89 -7.90 2.71 31.88
CA THR A 89 -6.63 2.86 32.60
C THR A 89 -6.41 4.34 32.94
N CYS A 90 -5.46 4.64 33.83
CA CYS A 90 -5.15 6.05 34.13
C CYS A 90 -4.71 6.80 32.86
N ASP A 91 -3.89 6.17 32.02
CA ASP A 91 -3.46 6.73 30.74
C ASP A 91 -4.63 6.94 29.76
N ASP A 92 -5.62 6.04 29.74
CA ASP A 92 -6.82 6.21 28.91
C ASP A 92 -7.64 7.39 29.40
N TYR A 93 -7.79 7.52 30.72
CA TYR A 93 -8.51 8.62 31.35
C TYR A 93 -7.84 9.96 31.05
N ASP A 94 -6.51 10.04 31.10
CA ASP A 94 -5.76 11.25 30.73
C ASP A 94 -6.00 11.64 29.26
N ARG A 95 -5.98 10.67 28.34
CA ARG A 95 -6.30 10.93 26.92
C ARG A 95 -7.73 11.39 26.72
N LEU A 96 -8.68 10.83 27.47
CA LEU A 96 -10.07 11.26 27.46
C LEU A 96 -10.21 12.71 27.96
N GLN A 97 -9.47 13.11 29.00
CA GLN A 97 -9.49 14.49 29.49
C GLN A 97 -8.85 15.47 28.49
N GLN A 98 -7.80 15.06 27.80
CA GLN A 98 -7.08 15.91 26.83
C GLN A 98 -7.87 16.12 25.53
N ASP A 99 -8.46 15.07 24.98
CA ASP A 99 -9.25 15.14 23.73
C ASP A 99 -10.50 14.26 23.81
N PRO A 100 -11.59 14.77 24.43
CA PRO A 100 -12.84 14.03 24.55
C PRO A 100 -13.50 13.71 23.20
N ALA A 101 -13.26 14.53 22.17
CA ALA A 101 -13.92 14.41 20.88
C ALA A 101 -13.33 13.25 20.05
N ASN A 102 -12.05 12.97 20.21
CA ASN A 102 -11.35 11.89 19.49
C ASN A 102 -11.04 10.68 20.36
N PHE A 103 -11.43 10.68 21.63
CA PHE A 103 -11.22 9.53 22.49
C PHE A 103 -11.95 8.30 21.93
N ARG A 104 -11.18 7.23 21.72
CA ARG A 104 -11.70 5.92 21.32
C ARG A 104 -11.29 4.88 22.34
N THR A 105 -12.25 4.09 22.78
CA THR A 105 -12.00 2.94 23.64
C THR A 105 -11.19 1.90 22.89
N ARG A 106 -10.48 1.05 23.64
CA ARG A 106 -9.73 -0.07 23.06
C ARG A 106 -10.61 -0.97 22.18
N ALA A 107 -11.84 -1.25 22.61
CA ALA A 107 -12.79 -2.04 21.86
C ALA A 107 -13.20 -1.38 20.53
N GLU A 108 -13.34 -0.05 20.49
CA GLU A 108 -13.63 0.68 19.25
C GLU A 108 -12.46 0.67 18.29
N LEU A 109 -11.23 0.81 18.80
CA LEU A 109 -10.01 0.72 17.99
C LEU A 109 -9.85 -0.68 17.39
N GLU A 110 -10.07 -1.73 18.18
CA GLU A 110 -10.01 -3.12 17.72
C GLU A 110 -11.05 -3.40 16.62
N ARG A 111 -12.30 -2.94 16.81
CA ARG A 111 -13.34 -3.07 15.77
C ARG A 111 -13.02 -2.28 14.51
N ALA A 112 -12.48 -1.07 14.64
CA ALA A 112 -12.09 -0.26 13.49
C ALA A 112 -10.97 -0.94 12.68
N ALA A 113 -9.97 -1.49 13.36
CA ALA A 113 -8.88 -2.25 12.73
C ALA A 113 -9.41 -3.52 12.02
N GLU A 114 -10.34 -4.24 12.64
CA GLU A 114 -10.98 -5.42 12.02
C GLU A 114 -11.78 -5.02 10.76
N GLN A 115 -12.53 -3.93 10.81
CA GLN A 115 -13.28 -3.42 9.66
C GLN A 115 -12.35 -3.00 8.51
N GLU A 116 -11.24 -2.33 8.83
CA GLU A 116 -10.23 -1.96 7.84
C GLU A 116 -9.61 -3.21 7.20
N GLN A 117 -9.26 -4.22 8.00
CA GLN A 117 -8.72 -5.47 7.48
C GLN A 117 -9.71 -6.19 6.57
N LEU A 118 -10.98 -6.28 6.97
CA LEU A 118 -12.04 -6.89 6.15
C LEU A 118 -12.23 -6.16 4.82
N GLU A 119 -12.06 -4.85 4.80
CA GLU A 119 -12.15 -4.06 3.57
C GLU A 119 -10.95 -4.29 2.67
N VAL A 120 -9.74 -4.36 3.23
CA VAL A 120 -8.53 -4.74 2.48
C VAL A 120 -8.68 -6.13 1.87
N ASP A 121 -9.16 -7.11 2.66
CA ASP A 121 -9.36 -8.48 2.20
C ASP A 121 -10.43 -8.56 1.10
N ARG A 122 -11.51 -7.76 1.20
CA ARG A 122 -12.53 -7.64 0.15
C ARG A 122 -11.93 -7.10 -1.14
N GLN A 123 -11.17 -6.00 -1.06
CA GLN A 123 -10.55 -5.38 -2.22
C GLN A 123 -9.51 -6.32 -2.88
N GLU A 124 -8.77 -7.06 -2.07
CA GLU A 124 -7.84 -8.09 -2.53
C GLU A 124 -8.56 -9.20 -3.28
N ALA A 125 -9.63 -9.76 -2.70
CA ALA A 125 -10.42 -10.80 -3.32
C ALA A 125 -11.03 -10.36 -4.66
N GLU A 126 -11.54 -9.13 -4.74
CA GLU A 126 -12.05 -8.54 -5.98
C GLU A 126 -10.96 -8.36 -7.04
N ARG A 127 -9.74 -7.97 -6.63
CA ARG A 127 -8.60 -7.86 -7.55
C ARG A 127 -8.21 -9.23 -8.10
N ILE A 128 -8.09 -10.22 -7.23
CA ILE A 128 -7.75 -11.60 -7.61
C ILE A 128 -8.81 -12.17 -8.55
N ASP A 129 -10.10 -12.00 -8.26
CA ASP A 129 -11.19 -12.47 -9.13
C ASP A 129 -11.14 -11.81 -10.51
N ARG A 130 -10.87 -10.50 -10.58
CA ARG A 130 -10.69 -9.79 -11.85
C ARG A 130 -9.52 -10.37 -12.66
N GLU A 131 -8.35 -10.50 -12.05
CA GLU A 131 -7.16 -11.06 -12.69
C GLU A 131 -7.41 -12.50 -13.18
N GLN A 132 -8.12 -13.30 -12.38
CA GLN A 132 -8.50 -14.65 -12.78
C GLN A 132 -9.45 -14.67 -13.98
N ARG A 133 -10.47 -13.80 -14.01
CA ARG A 133 -11.39 -13.69 -15.16
C ARG A 133 -10.67 -13.27 -16.43
N GLU A 134 -9.78 -12.28 -16.33
CA GLU A 134 -8.96 -11.82 -17.46
C GLU A 134 -8.02 -12.93 -17.95
N ALA A 135 -7.35 -13.65 -17.05
CA ALA A 135 -6.50 -14.78 -17.40
C ALA A 135 -7.28 -15.92 -18.07
N GLN A 136 -8.48 -16.24 -17.56
CA GLN A 136 -9.37 -17.23 -18.15
C GLN A 136 -9.83 -16.81 -19.56
N GLU A 137 -10.21 -15.56 -19.74
CA GLU A 137 -10.59 -15.02 -21.04
C GLU A 137 -9.42 -15.05 -22.03
N MET A 138 -8.23 -14.59 -21.63
CA MET A 138 -7.03 -14.63 -22.45
C MET A 138 -6.69 -16.06 -22.89
N ARG A 139 -6.81 -17.03 -21.97
CA ARG A 139 -6.64 -18.45 -22.29
C ARG A 139 -7.66 -18.92 -23.32
N ARG A 140 -8.94 -18.54 -23.17
CA ARG A 140 -10.01 -18.87 -24.13
C ARG A 140 -9.73 -18.28 -25.51
N ILE A 141 -9.32 -17.03 -25.59
CA ILE A 141 -8.96 -16.34 -26.84
C ILE A 141 -7.78 -17.04 -27.51
N ALA A 142 -6.73 -17.37 -26.76
CA ALA A 142 -5.55 -18.08 -27.28
C ALA A 142 -5.90 -19.45 -27.85
N LEU A 143 -6.78 -20.22 -27.20
CA LEU A 143 -7.25 -21.52 -27.69
C LEU A 143 -8.04 -21.38 -29.00
N LYS A 144 -8.96 -20.41 -29.08
CA LYS A 144 -9.71 -20.13 -30.31
C LYS A 144 -8.79 -19.72 -31.46
N ARG A 145 -7.80 -18.86 -31.20
CA ARG A 145 -6.82 -18.43 -32.20
C ARG A 145 -6.01 -19.62 -32.74
N ARG A 146 -5.52 -20.52 -31.86
CA ARG A 146 -4.80 -21.73 -32.29
C ARG A 146 -5.65 -22.65 -33.18
N ALA A 147 -6.92 -22.86 -32.82
CA ALA A 147 -7.83 -23.67 -33.63
C ALA A 147 -8.10 -23.02 -35.01
N GLN A 148 -8.28 -21.70 -35.04
CA GLN A 148 -8.46 -20.97 -36.30
C GLN A 148 -7.20 -21.03 -37.17
N GLU A 149 -6.01 -20.89 -36.58
CA GLU A 149 -4.73 -21.01 -37.29
C GLU A 149 -4.58 -22.39 -37.94
N GLN A 150 -4.91 -23.48 -37.21
CA GLN A 150 -4.92 -24.84 -37.76
C GLN A 150 -5.91 -25.01 -38.92
N GLN A 151 -7.13 -24.46 -38.79
CA GLN A 151 -8.13 -24.51 -39.86
C GLN A 151 -7.69 -23.68 -41.08
N ASN A 152 -7.13 -22.50 -40.86
CA ASN A 152 -6.60 -21.63 -41.91
C ASN A 152 -5.46 -22.33 -42.64
N GLU A 153 -4.52 -22.93 -41.91
CA GLU A 153 -3.40 -23.70 -42.47
C GLU A 153 -3.88 -24.90 -43.29
N ALA A 154 -4.84 -25.67 -42.78
CA ALA A 154 -5.44 -26.78 -43.53
C ALA A 154 -6.13 -26.32 -44.82
N THR A 155 -6.76 -25.14 -44.81
CA THR A 155 -7.37 -24.54 -45.99
C THR A 155 -6.32 -24.11 -47.01
N ILE A 156 -5.26 -23.43 -46.56
CA ILE A 156 -4.11 -23.03 -47.40
C ILE A 156 -3.49 -24.28 -48.05
N ASN A 157 -3.23 -25.34 -47.29
CA ASN A 157 -2.62 -26.57 -47.81
C ASN A 157 -3.52 -27.29 -48.83
N LYS A 158 -4.84 -27.10 -48.79
CA LYS A 158 -5.79 -27.66 -49.78
C LYS A 158 -5.90 -26.82 -51.05
N THR A 159 -5.89 -25.48 -50.94
CA THR A 159 -6.12 -24.57 -52.07
C THR A 159 -4.84 -24.12 -52.76
N THR A 160 -3.69 -24.30 -52.10
CA THR A 160 -2.38 -23.87 -52.60
C THR A 160 -1.41 -25.04 -52.71
N LYS A 161 -0.39 -24.93 -53.56
CA LYS A 161 0.70 -25.90 -53.65
C LYS A 161 2.04 -25.22 -53.36
N PRO A 162 2.98 -25.88 -52.67
CA PRO A 162 4.29 -25.31 -52.42
C PRO A 162 5.11 -25.27 -53.71
N CYS A 163 5.82 -24.17 -53.92
CA CYS A 163 6.80 -24.09 -54.99
C CYS A 163 7.96 -25.07 -54.72
N PRO A 164 8.34 -25.95 -55.67
CA PRO A 164 9.38 -26.96 -55.46
C PRO A 164 10.78 -26.40 -55.19
N LYS A 165 11.01 -25.09 -55.42
CA LYS A 165 12.32 -24.45 -55.24
C LYS A 165 12.41 -23.51 -54.04
N CYS A 166 11.32 -22.87 -53.63
CA CYS A 166 11.31 -21.91 -52.51
C CYS A 166 10.26 -22.21 -51.43
N ALA A 167 9.50 -23.31 -51.57
CA ALA A 167 8.46 -23.77 -50.65
C ALA A 167 7.28 -22.80 -50.40
N SER A 168 7.26 -21.62 -51.02
CA SER A 168 6.15 -20.68 -50.87
C SER A 168 4.84 -21.25 -51.44
N ASN A 169 3.74 -21.06 -50.70
CA ASN A 169 2.41 -21.50 -51.10
C ASN A 169 1.85 -20.63 -52.23
N ILE A 170 1.47 -21.26 -53.35
CA ILE A 170 0.95 -20.58 -54.55
C ILE A 170 -0.49 -21.04 -54.79
N GLU A 171 -1.41 -20.10 -55.00
CA GLU A 171 -2.82 -20.36 -55.34
C GLU A 171 -3.03 -20.40 -56.86
N LYS A 172 -3.83 -21.35 -57.38
CA LYS A 172 -4.08 -21.49 -58.82
C LYS A 172 -5.13 -20.47 -59.30
N LYS A 173 -4.69 -19.45 -60.03
CA LYS A 173 -5.60 -18.51 -60.73
C LYS A 173 -5.78 -18.92 -62.20
N GLY A 174 -6.84 -19.67 -62.51
CA GLY A 174 -7.27 -20.00 -63.88
C GLY A 174 -6.58 -21.20 -64.56
N GLY A 175 -7.03 -21.53 -65.78
CA GLY A 175 -6.76 -22.78 -66.52
C GLY A 175 -5.39 -22.95 -67.19
N TRP A 176 -4.40 -22.11 -66.88
CA TRP A 176 -3.07 -22.22 -67.50
C TRP A 176 -2.10 -23.02 -66.62
N TYR A 177 -1.37 -23.96 -67.25
CA TYR A 177 -0.51 -24.95 -66.57
C TYR A 177 0.83 -24.40 -66.04
N VAL A 178 1.08 -23.09 -66.15
CA VAL A 178 2.36 -22.44 -65.82
C VAL A 178 2.12 -21.22 -64.93
N LEU A 179 2.59 -21.27 -63.68
CA LEU A 179 2.49 -20.17 -62.72
C LEU A 179 3.90 -19.66 -62.34
N PRO A 180 4.17 -18.34 -62.39
CA PRO A 180 5.40 -17.77 -61.87
C PRO A 180 5.32 -17.64 -60.34
N CYS A 181 6.39 -18.01 -59.63
CA CYS A 181 6.50 -17.75 -58.19
C CYS A 181 6.48 -16.23 -57.92
N PRO A 182 5.65 -15.75 -56.98
CA PRO A 182 5.70 -14.36 -56.56
C PRO A 182 7.06 -14.04 -55.91
N PRO A 183 7.59 -12.83 -56.09
CA PRO A 183 8.85 -12.44 -55.46
C PRO A 183 8.69 -12.38 -53.94
N LEU A 184 9.51 -13.14 -53.21
CA LEU A 184 9.64 -13.00 -51.76
C LEU A 184 10.29 -11.65 -51.47
N VAL A 185 9.52 -10.72 -50.91
CA VAL A 185 10.04 -9.46 -50.41
C VAL A 185 10.44 -9.67 -48.95
N ILE A 186 11.68 -10.09 -48.72
CA ILE A 186 12.24 -10.10 -47.37
C ILE A 186 12.55 -8.64 -47.04
N ASN A 187 11.68 -7.99 -46.27
CA ASN A 187 12.06 -6.74 -45.61
C ASN A 187 13.11 -7.08 -44.57
N MET A 188 14.38 -6.96 -44.95
CA MET A 188 15.46 -6.75 -44.00
C MET A 188 15.18 -5.41 -43.31
N LEU A 189 14.35 -5.42 -42.27
CA LEU A 189 14.37 -4.36 -41.27
C LEU A 189 15.76 -4.44 -40.65
N THR A 190 16.69 -3.69 -41.23
CA THR A 190 17.90 -3.27 -40.53
C THR A 190 17.41 -2.53 -39.29
N PHE A 191 17.28 -3.25 -38.17
CA PHE A 191 17.34 -2.64 -36.86
C PHE A 191 18.69 -1.92 -36.84
N ALA A 192 18.67 -0.63 -37.13
CA ALA A 192 19.75 0.26 -36.74
C ALA A 192 19.71 0.31 -35.21
N VAL A 193 20.24 -0.74 -34.57
CA VAL A 193 20.70 -0.63 -33.19
C VAL A 193 21.87 0.34 -33.27
N PRO A 194 21.81 1.54 -32.66
CA PRO A 194 22.98 2.38 -32.59
C PRO A 194 23.96 1.68 -31.68
N ILE A 195 24.94 1.00 -32.27
CA ILE A 195 26.15 0.57 -31.58
C ILE A 195 26.91 1.86 -31.29
N CYS A 196 26.54 2.54 -30.21
CA CYS A 196 27.36 3.57 -29.62
C CYS A 196 28.21 2.90 -28.55
N SER A 197 29.42 2.52 -28.97
CA SER A 197 30.65 2.55 -28.18
C SER A 197 30.70 1.71 -26.90
N VAL A 198 30.92 0.40 -27.06
CA VAL A 198 31.62 -0.39 -26.04
C VAL A 198 33.12 -0.27 -26.33
N ILE A 199 33.77 0.73 -25.74
CA ILE A 199 35.21 0.69 -25.45
C ILE A 199 35.36 0.51 -23.94
N SER A 200 36.19 -0.47 -23.59
CA SER A 200 36.48 -1.04 -22.28
C SER A 200 36.90 -0.03 -21.19
N PRO A 201 36.90 -0.44 -19.89
CA PRO A 201 36.85 0.42 -18.72
C PRO A 201 38.25 0.79 -18.24
N PHE A 202 38.51 2.07 -17.95
CA PHE A 202 39.55 2.51 -17.00
C PHE A 202 39.39 4.02 -16.83
N PHE A 203 38.79 4.48 -15.73
CA PHE A 203 39.37 5.47 -14.80
C PHE A 203 38.35 5.92 -13.75
N ARG A 204 38.88 6.11 -12.54
CA ARG A 204 38.19 6.30 -11.26
C ARG A 204 37.67 7.74 -11.05
N ILE A 205 36.52 7.81 -10.37
CA ILE A 205 36.13 8.72 -9.27
C ILE A 205 36.58 10.18 -9.39
N VAL A 206 35.64 11.11 -9.64
CA VAL A 206 35.48 12.35 -8.85
C VAL A 206 34.00 12.75 -8.78
N SER A 207 33.63 13.18 -7.58
CA SER A 207 32.38 13.72 -7.05
C SER A 207 31.59 14.72 -7.92
N THR A 208 30.29 14.82 -7.62
CA THR A 208 29.27 15.84 -7.99
C THR A 208 28.37 15.57 -9.20
N MET A 209 27.36 14.70 -9.03
CA MET A 209 26.18 14.66 -9.90
C MET A 209 25.20 15.77 -9.50
N ARG A 210 25.16 16.84 -10.31
CA ARG A 210 23.93 17.62 -10.54
C ARG A 210 23.30 17.09 -11.81
N VAL A 211 22.10 16.56 -11.67
CA VAL A 211 21.23 16.10 -12.76
C VAL A 211 20.92 17.30 -13.66
N LEU A 212 21.43 17.29 -14.89
CA LEU A 212 21.01 18.18 -15.96
C LEU A 212 19.93 17.45 -16.77
N GLN A 213 18.69 17.90 -16.57
CA GLN A 213 17.55 17.68 -17.46
C GLN A 213 17.95 17.95 -18.92
N CYS A 214 17.78 16.95 -19.79
CA CYS A 214 17.65 17.21 -21.23
C CYS A 214 16.15 17.19 -21.58
N HIS A 215 15.57 18.39 -21.62
CA HIS A 215 14.27 18.65 -22.22
C HIS A 215 14.45 18.75 -23.73
N CYS A 216 14.00 17.74 -24.49
CA CYS A 216 13.76 17.85 -25.93
C CYS A 216 12.44 17.18 -26.29
N VAL A 217 11.33 17.85 -25.95
CA VAL A 217 10.03 17.66 -26.61
C VAL A 217 9.62 19.03 -27.14
N ASN A 218 9.91 19.30 -28.42
CA ASN A 218 8.91 19.76 -29.39
C ASN A 218 9.51 20.13 -30.75
N HIS A 219 8.75 19.72 -31.78
CA HIS A 219 8.62 20.35 -33.10
C HIS A 219 9.83 20.38 -34.05
N ILE A 220 9.85 19.44 -35.01
CA ILE A 220 10.12 19.75 -36.42
C ILE A 220 9.18 18.90 -37.30
N VAL A 221 7.99 19.46 -37.59
CA VAL A 221 7.32 19.19 -38.86
C VAL A 221 7.98 20.14 -39.87
N MET A 222 8.70 19.60 -40.85
CA MET A 222 8.75 20.04 -42.25
C MET A 222 9.90 19.36 -42.97
N GLY A 223 9.57 18.68 -44.07
CA GLY A 223 10.34 18.78 -45.30
C GLY A 223 11.58 17.91 -45.45
N LEU A 224 11.39 16.67 -45.91
CA LEU A 224 12.35 16.05 -46.81
C LEU A 224 11.61 15.56 -48.06
N LYS A 225 11.64 16.43 -49.07
CA LYS A 225 11.58 16.03 -50.48
C LYS A 225 12.76 15.11 -50.76
N GLN A 226 12.51 14.09 -51.58
CA GLN A 226 13.50 13.28 -52.30
C GLN A 226 14.45 12.42 -51.45
N VAL A 227 14.02 11.18 -51.18
CA VAL A 227 14.87 10.03 -51.50
C VAL A 227 14.00 9.03 -52.27
N SER A 228 14.00 9.22 -53.59
CA SER A 228 13.61 8.20 -54.55
C SER A 228 14.56 7.00 -54.48
N MET A 229 14.02 5.83 -54.78
CA MET A 229 14.76 4.61 -55.15
C MET A 229 15.60 3.96 -54.04
N LEU A 230 14.93 3.35 -53.06
CA LEU A 230 15.41 2.06 -52.58
C LEU A 230 15.05 1.01 -53.64
N THR A 231 16.00 0.71 -54.52
CA THR A 231 15.93 -0.48 -55.37
C THR A 231 15.88 -1.70 -54.46
N SER A 232 14.68 -2.23 -54.25
CA SER A 232 14.49 -3.58 -53.75
C SER A 232 15.24 -4.53 -54.68
N LEU A 233 16.43 -4.97 -54.30
CA LEU A 233 17.09 -6.13 -54.89
C LEU A 233 16.32 -7.38 -54.45
N GLY A 234 15.08 -7.50 -54.93
CA GLY A 234 14.30 -8.72 -54.83
C GLY A 234 14.89 -9.72 -55.81
N THR A 235 15.49 -10.79 -55.32
CA THR A 235 15.88 -11.95 -56.12
C THR A 235 14.61 -12.49 -56.80
N ARG A 236 14.46 -12.19 -58.10
CA ARG A 236 13.32 -12.65 -58.90
C ARG A 236 13.46 -14.15 -59.18
N TYR A 237 12.93 -14.98 -58.31
CA TYR A 237 12.78 -16.41 -58.58
C TYR A 237 11.64 -16.65 -59.58
N ARG A 238 11.85 -16.37 -60.87
CA ARG A 238 10.89 -16.70 -61.96
C ARG A 238 11.01 -18.18 -62.33
N HIS A 239 10.53 -19.06 -61.46
CA HIS A 239 10.45 -20.50 -61.76
C HIS A 239 9.12 -20.84 -62.40
N ARG A 240 9.16 -21.68 -63.44
CA ARG A 240 8.00 -22.25 -64.12
C ARG A 240 7.98 -23.75 -63.86
N PHE A 241 6.84 -24.28 -63.44
CA PHE A 241 6.68 -25.71 -63.12
C PHE A 241 5.27 -26.19 -63.49
N CYS A 242 5.10 -27.49 -63.77
CA CYS A 242 3.78 -28.08 -64.05
C CYS A 242 3.00 -28.17 -62.73
N TRP A 243 1.79 -27.61 -62.67
CA TRP A 243 0.94 -27.66 -61.47
C TRP A 243 0.56 -29.09 -61.05
N THR A 244 0.50 -30.03 -62.00
CA THR A 244 0.10 -31.42 -61.74
C THR A 244 1.24 -32.25 -61.16
N CYS A 245 2.43 -32.23 -61.77
CA CYS A 245 3.56 -33.07 -61.35
C CYS A 245 4.62 -32.33 -60.51
N LEU A 246 4.48 -31.00 -60.32
CA LEU A 246 5.45 -30.13 -59.63
C LEU A 246 6.89 -30.18 -60.20
N GLY A 247 7.07 -30.73 -61.40
CA GLY A 247 8.36 -30.78 -62.09
C GLY A 247 8.70 -29.49 -62.86
N PRO A 248 10.00 -29.24 -63.16
CA PRO A 248 10.46 -28.06 -63.90
C PRO A 248 9.87 -28.01 -65.31
N TRP A 249 9.33 -26.86 -65.71
CA TRP A 249 8.69 -26.68 -67.02
C TRP A 249 9.73 -26.50 -68.12
N ASN A 250 9.84 -27.46 -69.04
CA ASN A 250 10.79 -27.45 -70.17
C ASN A 250 10.11 -27.19 -71.54
N GLY A 251 8.86 -26.72 -71.56
CA GLY A 251 8.10 -26.44 -72.78
C GLY A 251 7.52 -27.67 -73.50
N ARG A 252 7.78 -28.90 -73.01
CA ARG A 252 7.37 -30.14 -73.69
C ARG A 252 6.74 -31.20 -72.78
N ILE A 253 6.72 -31.03 -71.46
CA ILE A 253 6.13 -32.01 -70.54
C ILE A 253 4.59 -31.98 -70.65
N LYS A 254 4.04 -32.93 -71.40
CA LYS A 254 2.69 -33.44 -71.16
C LYS A 254 2.78 -34.34 -69.93
N CYS A 255 2.28 -33.84 -68.80
CA CYS A 255 2.10 -34.58 -67.57
C CYS A 255 1.01 -35.66 -67.82
N GLY A 256 1.29 -36.70 -68.63
CA GLY A 256 0.51 -37.94 -68.77
C GLY A 256 -0.99 -37.87 -69.10
N HIS A 257 -1.52 -36.70 -69.44
CA HIS A 257 -2.91 -36.46 -69.82
C HIS A 257 -2.96 -35.51 -71.02
#